data_AF-A0A2N9FBX0-F1
#
_entry.id   AF-A0A2N9FBX0-F1
#
_cell.length_a   1.000
_cell.length_b   1.000
_cell.length_c   1.000
_cell.angle_alpha   90.00
_cell.angle_beta   90.00
_cell.angle_gamma   90.00
#
_symmetry.space_group_name_H-M   'P 1'
#
loop_
_entity.id
_entity.type
_entity.pdbx_description
1 polymer ?
#
loop_
_entity_poly.entity_id
_entity_poly.type
_entity_poly.pdbx_seq_one_letter_code
_entity_poly.pdbx_strand_id
1 'polypeptide(L)'
;MKSHVVMRKWISGIGVECIGKNLVHSKDGPPTFEQPKMTIEKLLECGNMLIQEQENVKRVQLADKYLREAALGDANKEAIKSGAFFG
;
A
#
# COMPACT_ATOMS: atom_id res chain seq x y z
N MET A 1 -6.38 -12.00 0.42
CA MET A 1 -4.96 -12.23 0.09
C MET A 1 -4.72 -13.33 -0.95
N LYS A 2 -5.61 -14.32 -1.10
CA LYS A 2 -5.52 -15.43 -2.08
C LYS A 2 -5.47 -14.98 -3.56
N SER A 3 -6.09 -13.86 -3.92
CA SER A 3 -6.23 -13.45 -5.33
C SER A 3 -5.17 -12.45 -5.83
N HIS A 4 -4.61 -11.60 -4.96
CA HIS A 4 -3.74 -10.50 -5.38
C HIS A 4 -2.41 -10.95 -5.97
N VAL A 5 -1.79 -12.01 -5.44
CA VAL A 5 -0.48 -12.48 -5.93
C VAL A 5 -0.62 -13.09 -7.32
N VAL A 6 -1.67 -13.89 -7.53
CA VAL A 6 -1.97 -14.53 -8.82
C VAL A 6 -2.37 -13.48 -9.86
N MET A 7 -3.21 -12.50 -9.49
CA MET A 7 -3.57 -11.39 -10.36
C MET A 7 -2.35 -10.55 -10.75
N ARG A 8 -1.48 -10.19 -9.80
CA ARG A 8 -0.27 -9.41 -10.13
C ARG A 8 0.63 -10.18 -11.09
N LYS A 9 0.85 -11.48 -10.86
CA LYS A 9 1.66 -12.31 -11.77
C LYS A 9 1.05 -12.40 -13.16
N TRP A 10 -0.27 -12.51 -13.25
CA TRP A 10 -0.98 -12.50 -14.53
C TRP A 10 -0.84 -11.15 -15.23
N ILE A 11 -1.11 -10.03 -14.54
CA ILE A 11 -0.96 -8.67 -15.07
C ILE A 11 0.46 -8.43 -15.58
N SER A 12 1.48 -8.83 -14.81
CA SER A 12 2.88 -8.72 -15.23
C SER A 12 3.21 -9.60 -16.45
N GLY A 13 2.49 -10.71 -16.65
CA GLY A 13 2.70 -11.61 -17.77
C GLY A 13 2.02 -11.16 -19.07
N ILE A 14 0.83 -10.56 -18.98
CA ILE A 14 0.09 -10.08 -20.16
C ILE A 14 0.40 -8.63 -20.54
N GLY A 15 0.98 -7.84 -19.62
CA GLY A 15 1.18 -6.40 -19.78
C GLY A 15 -0.05 -5.60 -19.32
N VAL A 16 0.20 -4.43 -18.72
CA VAL A 16 -0.85 -3.57 -18.15
C VAL A 16 -1.76 -3.01 -19.26
N GLU A 17 -1.18 -2.71 -20.41
CA GLU A 17 -1.85 -2.22 -21.60
C GLU A 17 -2.82 -3.23 -22.21
N CYS A 18 -2.60 -4.53 -21.98
CA CYS A 18 -3.41 -5.60 -22.55
C CYS A 18 -4.56 -6.06 -21.62
N ILE A 19 -4.66 -5.54 -20.39
CA ILE A 19 -5.68 -5.96 -19.41
C ILE A 19 -7.09 -5.78 -19.97
N GLY A 20 -7.41 -4.59 -20.50
CA GLY A 20 -8.78 -4.28 -20.97
C GLY A 20 -9.25 -5.18 -22.11
N LYS A 21 -8.33 -5.56 -23.01
CA LYS A 21 -8.62 -6.49 -24.11
C LYS A 21 -8.85 -7.91 -23.60
N ASN A 22 -8.05 -8.37 -22.63
CA ASN A 22 -8.10 -9.74 -22.14
C ASN A 22 -9.12 -9.98 -21.00
N LEU A 23 -9.61 -8.91 -20.37
CA LEU A 23 -10.58 -9.01 -19.27
C LEU A 23 -12.01 -8.62 -19.69
N VAL A 24 -12.16 -7.56 -20.49
CA VAL A 24 -13.49 -6.99 -20.82
C VAL A 24 -13.91 -7.26 -22.26
N HIS A 25 -12.95 -7.22 -23.21
CA HIS A 25 -13.22 -7.45 -24.64
C HIS A 25 -12.71 -8.81 -25.14
N SER A 26 -12.59 -9.78 -24.22
CA SER A 26 -12.14 -11.13 -24.54
C SER A 26 -13.24 -11.89 -25.28
N LYS A 27 -12.89 -12.53 -26.39
CA LYS A 27 -13.80 -13.45 -27.11
C LYS A 27 -14.02 -14.75 -26.33
N ASP A 28 -13.06 -15.13 -25.49
CA ASP A 28 -13.05 -16.38 -24.72
C ASP A 28 -13.57 -16.19 -23.28
N GLY A 29 -14.09 -15.00 -22.96
CA GLY A 29 -14.54 -14.62 -21.62
C GLY A 29 -13.39 -14.20 -20.68
N PRO A 30 -13.71 -13.78 -19.45
CA PRO A 30 -12.70 -13.39 -18.47
C PRO A 30 -11.83 -14.59 -18.07
N PRO A 31 -10.53 -14.40 -17.83
CA PRO A 31 -9.61 -15.48 -17.49
C PRO A 31 -10.01 -16.16 -16.19
N THR A 32 -10.10 -17.49 -16.22
CA THR A 32 -10.28 -18.30 -15.01
C THR A 32 -8.93 -18.46 -14.32
N PHE A 33 -8.85 -18.05 -13.05
CA PHE A 33 -7.64 -18.21 -12.25
C PHE A 33 -7.70 -19.50 -11.45
N GLU A 34 -6.69 -20.34 -11.58
CA GLU A 34 -6.53 -21.48 -10.69
C GLU A 34 -6.23 -21.00 -9.27
N GLN A 35 -6.90 -21.62 -8.29
CA GLN A 35 -6.69 -21.29 -6.89
C GLN A 35 -5.26 -21.70 -6.47
N PRO A 36 -4.46 -20.78 -5.89
CA PRO A 36 -3.10 -21.12 -5.49
C PRO A 36 -3.12 -22.15 -4.35
N LYS A 37 -2.13 -23.05 -4.35
CA LYS A 37 -1.94 -24.02 -3.27
C LYS A 37 -1.60 -23.29 -1.97
N MET A 38 -2.51 -23.36 -1.00
CA MET A 38 -2.36 -22.75 0.33
C MET A 38 -1.66 -23.70 1.28
N THR A 39 -0.38 -23.96 1.05
CA THR A 39 0.42 -24.75 2.00
C THR A 39 0.65 -23.96 3.30
N ILE A 40 0.96 -24.65 4.39
CA ILE A 40 1.21 -24.02 5.70
C ILE A 40 2.38 -23.04 5.62
N GLU A 41 3.44 -23.38 4.88
CA GLU A 41 4.58 -22.51 4.67
C GLU A 41 4.17 -21.20 4.00
N LYS A 42 3.30 -21.28 2.98
CA LYS A 42 2.83 -20.08 2.26
C LYS A 42 1.92 -19.21 3.11
N LEU A 43 1.10 -19.83 3.97
CA LEU A 43 0.27 -19.13 4.94
C LEU A 43 1.11 -18.38 5.97
N LEU A 44 2.15 -19.02 6.52
CA LEU A 44 3.06 -18.41 7.48
C LEU A 44 3.88 -17.28 6.86
N GLU A 45 4.42 -17.47 5.66
CA GLU A 45 5.13 -16.43 4.90
C GLU A 45 4.24 -15.20 4.68
N CYS A 46 3.02 -15.42 4.17
CA CYS A 46 2.06 -14.34 3.97
C CYS A 46 1.62 -13.68 5.29
N GLY A 47 1.47 -14.45 6.37
CA GLY A 47 1.14 -13.92 7.70
C GLY A 47 2.24 -13.01 8.24
N ASN A 48 3.50 -13.44 8.17
CA ASN A 48 4.65 -12.64 8.60
C ASN A 48 4.80 -11.37 7.77
N MET A 49 4.61 -11.45 6.45
CA MET A 49 4.61 -10.28 5.58
C MET A 49 3.52 -9.27 5.96
N LEU A 50 2.32 -9.74 6.33
CA LEU A 50 1.26 -8.84 6.81
C LEU A 50 1.61 -8.16 8.14
N ILE A 51 2.21 -8.88 9.08
CA ILE A 51 2.63 -8.32 10.37
C ILE A 51 3.67 -7.22 10.14
N GLN A 52 4.66 -7.49 9.29
CA GLN A 52 5.68 -6.51 8.92
C GLN A 52 5.05 -5.25 8.29
N GLU A 53 4.10 -5.42 7.39
CA GLU A 53 3.42 -4.28 6.76
C GLU A 53 2.63 -3.45 7.78
N GLN A 54 1.98 -4.11 8.76
CA GLN A 54 1.31 -3.42 9.86
C GLN A 54 2.29 -2.64 10.75
N GLU A 55 3.47 -3.20 11.04
CA GLU A 55 4.51 -2.48 11.76
C GLU A 55 5.03 -1.28 10.97
N ASN A 56 5.20 -1.42 9.65
CA ASN A 56 5.64 -0.34 8.78
C ASN A 56 4.63 0.82 8.77
N VAL A 57 3.34 0.53 8.64
CA VAL A 57 2.29 1.56 8.73
C VAL A 57 2.36 2.31 10.05
N LYS A 58 2.52 1.59 11.18
CA LYS A 58 2.66 2.22 12.51
C LYS A 58 3.89 3.12 12.60
N ARG A 59 5.04 2.66 12.08
CA ARG A 59 6.29 3.46 12.07
C ARG A 59 6.15 4.73 11.25
N VAL A 60 5.57 4.63 10.05
CA VAL A 60 5.34 5.79 9.17
C VAL A 60 4.39 6.79 9.82
N GLN A 61 3.29 6.33 10.41
CA GLN A 61 2.34 7.18 11.14
C GLN A 61 3.00 7.89 12.33
N LEU A 62 3.82 7.16 13.09
CA LEU A 62 4.55 7.74 14.22
C LEU A 62 5.54 8.82 13.76
N ALA A 63 6.31 8.54 12.70
CA ALA A 63 7.25 9.49 12.13
C ALA A 63 6.56 10.76 11.62
N ASP A 64 5.44 10.61 10.89
CA ASP A 64 4.63 11.73 10.41
C ASP A 64 4.08 12.58 11.56
N LYS A 65 3.64 11.95 12.65
CA LYS A 65 3.22 12.67 13.87
C LYS A 65 4.36 13.51 14.46
N TYR A 66 5.54 12.94 14.65
CA TYR A 66 6.69 13.67 15.21
C TYR A 66 7.14 14.82 14.29
N LEU A 67 7.17 14.60 12.97
CA LEU A 67 7.53 15.65 12.00
C LEU A 67 6.53 16.80 12.01
N ARG A 68 5.22 16.51 12.09
CA ARG A 68 4.17 17.54 12.19
C ARG A 68 4.24 18.29 13.51
N GLU A 69 4.43 17.61 14.62
CA GLU A 69 4.54 18.25 15.94
C GLU A 69 5.80 19.14 16.03
N ALA A 70 6.93 18.71 15.47
CA ALA A 70 8.12 19.54 15.35
C ALA A 70 7.88 20.76 14.45
N ALA A 71 7.27 20.57 13.28
CA ALA A 71 6.93 21.66 12.37
C ALA A 71 5.94 22.66 12.98
N LEU A 72 4.94 22.20 13.74
CA LEU A 72 4.02 23.05 14.49
C LEU A 72 4.74 23.83 15.60
N GLY A 73 5.66 23.19 16.31
CA GLY A 73 6.46 23.83 17.34
C GLY A 73 7.36 24.94 16.78
N ASP A 74 7.97 24.72 15.61
CA ASP A 74 8.82 25.72 14.97
C ASP A 74 8.01 26.85 14.32
N ALA A 75 6.89 26.55 13.66
CA ALA A 75 5.96 27.56 13.16
C ALA A 75 5.42 28.46 14.28
N ASN A 76 5.12 27.88 15.45
CA ASN A 76 4.67 28.66 16.60
C ASN A 76 5.77 29.58 17.15
N LYS A 77 7.03 29.10 17.23
CA LYS A 77 8.17 29.94 17.63
C LYS A 77 8.39 31.09 16.64
N GLU A 78 8.23 30.85 15.34
CA GLU A 78 8.36 31.89 14.31
C GLU A 78 7.24 32.92 14.35
N ALA A 79 5.99 32.50 14.59
CA ALA A 79 4.86 33.41 14.76
C ALA A 79 5.02 34.31 16.01
N ILE A 80 5.56 33.76 17.10
CA ILE A 80 5.89 34.53 18.31
C ILE A 80 7.02 35.52 18.04
N LYS A 81 8.08 35.11 17.31
CA LYS A 81 9.21 35.99 16.96
C LYS A 81 8.86 37.10 15.97
N SER A 82 7.95 36.83 15.03
CA SER A 82 7.55 37.79 13.98
C SER A 82 6.45 38.76 14.42
N GLY A 83 5.92 38.62 15.64
CA GLY A 83 4.86 39.47 16.18
C GLY A 83 3.47 39.22 15.60
N ALA A 84 3.32 38.27 14.66
CA ALA A 84 2.06 37.91 14.03
C ALA A 84 1.09 37.16 14.96
N PHE A 85 1.55 36.72 16.13
CA PHE A 85 0.76 35.92 17.08
C PHE A 85 -0.20 36.75 17.96
N PHE A 86 0.01 38.07 18.10
CA PHE A 86 -0.79 38.94 18.97
C PHE A 86 -1.70 39.93 18.21
N GLY A 87 -1.85 39.75 16.90
CA GLY A 87 -2.70 40.57 16.03
C GLY A 87 -4.05 39.93 15.74
#